data_AF-A0A0L6JJV9-F1
#
_entry.id   AF-A0A0L6JJV9-F1
#
_cell.length_a   1.000
_cell.length_b   1.000
_cell.length_c   1.000
_cell.angle_alpha   90.00
_cell.angle_beta   90.00
_cell.angle_gamma   90.00
#
_symmetry.space_group_name_H-M   'P 1'
#
loop_
_entity.id
_entity.type
_entity.pdbx_description
1 polymer ?
#
loop_
_entity_poly.entity_id
_entity_poly.type
_entity_poly.pdbx_seq_one_letter_code
_entity_poly.pdbx_strand_id
1 'polypeptide(L)'
;MKKLVLIIALTFVTFISGCSSASTEQKNTYGDNKLIQKEGDSYSFFDRIGDQDDSKLNIKYSRFYGAETIWNINVEKQGELKFQLNSEVDKGKFKGVIISQKNEITTIFEGEKKGSHSIILPEGMYRFKIVGYDANGKVDVELKLDENMRSTVIKDD
;
A
#
# COMPACT_ATOMS: atom_id res chain seq x y z
N MET A 1 19.78 -27.85 -51.27
CA MET A 1 19.67 -29.09 -50.47
C MET A 1 20.77 -29.09 -49.41
N LYS A 2 20.47 -29.50 -48.16
CA LYS A 2 21.39 -30.09 -47.14
C LYS A 2 22.77 -29.42 -46.96
N LYS A 3 22.98 -28.63 -45.89
CA LYS A 3 23.71 -28.97 -44.62
C LYS A 3 24.96 -28.06 -44.49
N LEU A 4 25.57 -27.74 -43.33
CA LEU A 4 25.29 -28.00 -41.89
C LEU A 4 25.91 -26.86 -41.02
N VAL A 5 25.28 -26.52 -39.88
CA VAL A 5 25.84 -26.07 -38.58
C VAL A 5 27.11 -25.17 -38.51
N LEU A 6 26.96 -24.03 -37.83
CA LEU A 6 27.87 -23.64 -36.74
C LEU A 6 27.05 -23.12 -35.53
N ILE A 7 27.44 -23.55 -34.33
CA ILE A 7 26.69 -23.34 -33.08
C ILE A 7 27.10 -22.01 -32.44
N ILE A 8 26.15 -21.10 -32.20
CA ILE A 8 26.29 -20.01 -31.22
C ILE A 8 25.36 -20.31 -30.06
N ALA A 9 25.83 -21.21 -29.18
CA ALA A 9 25.24 -21.44 -27.88
C ALA A 9 25.98 -20.56 -26.86
N LEU A 10 25.65 -19.27 -26.83
CA LEU A 10 26.10 -18.38 -25.76
C LEU A 10 24.95 -18.15 -24.78
N THR A 11 24.98 -18.99 -23.75
CA THR A 11 24.14 -19.03 -22.56
C THR A 11 23.54 -17.68 -22.14
N PHE A 12 22.25 -17.50 -22.43
CA PHE A 12 21.42 -16.57 -21.68
C PHE A 12 21.24 -17.16 -20.28
N VAL A 13 22.00 -16.67 -19.30
CA VAL A 13 21.82 -17.06 -17.89
C VAL A 13 20.54 -16.41 -17.41
N THR A 14 19.43 -17.15 -17.54
CA THR A 14 18.15 -16.74 -16.99
C THR A 14 18.24 -16.79 -15.47
N PHE A 15 18.45 -15.63 -14.84
CA PHE A 15 18.20 -15.45 -13.41
C PHE A 15 16.69 -15.54 -13.14
N ILE A 16 16.14 -16.76 -13.24
CA ILE A 16 14.80 -17.08 -12.74
C ILE A 16 14.91 -17.20 -11.21
N SER A 17 15.19 -16.08 -10.56
CA SER A 17 15.00 -15.90 -9.11
C SER A 17 13.51 -15.70 -8.79
N GLY A 18 12.65 -16.48 -9.46
CA GLY A 18 11.19 -16.47 -9.32
C GLY A 18 10.71 -17.21 -8.07
N CYS A 19 11.35 -16.98 -6.93
CA CYS A 19 10.81 -17.36 -5.63
C CYS A 19 9.95 -16.20 -5.13
N SER A 20 8.63 -16.41 -5.06
CA SER A 20 7.59 -15.43 -4.69
C SER A 20 7.59 -15.06 -3.20
N SER A 21 8.75 -14.66 -2.68
CA SER A 21 8.93 -14.23 -1.29
C SER A 21 9.21 -12.73 -1.23
N ALA A 22 8.59 -12.03 -0.28
CA ALA A 22 8.84 -10.62 -0.04
C ALA A 22 10.33 -10.28 0.06
N SER A 23 10.74 -9.19 -0.58
CA SER A 23 12.12 -8.70 -0.58
C SER A 23 12.56 -8.24 0.81
N THR A 24 13.88 -8.11 1.01
CA THR A 24 14.43 -7.57 2.26
C THR A 24 13.93 -6.15 2.52
N GLU A 25 13.71 -5.34 1.47
CA GLU A 25 13.13 -4.00 1.62
C GLU A 25 11.69 -4.09 2.16
N GLN A 26 10.82 -4.86 1.48
CA GLN A 26 9.41 -5.05 1.86
C GLN A 26 9.26 -5.57 3.29
N LYS A 27 10.16 -6.45 3.74
CA LYS A 27 10.22 -6.96 5.12
C LYS A 27 10.64 -5.90 6.14
N ASN A 28 11.44 -4.91 5.75
CA ASN A 28 11.90 -3.86 6.65
C ASN A 28 10.94 -2.65 6.69
N THR A 29 10.14 -2.43 5.64
CA THR A 29 9.26 -1.25 5.49
C THR A 29 8.42 -0.93 6.72
N TYR A 30 7.86 -1.92 7.42
CA TYR A 30 6.97 -1.68 8.57
C TYR A 30 7.60 -0.79 9.66
N GLY A 31 8.90 -0.98 9.93
CA GLY A 31 9.65 -0.25 10.94
C GLY A 31 10.45 0.95 10.42
N ASP A 32 10.48 1.18 9.09
CA ASP A 32 11.31 2.21 8.47
C ASP A 32 10.48 3.28 7.78
N ASN A 33 10.34 4.43 8.45
CA ASN A 33 9.65 5.60 7.92
C ASN A 33 10.24 6.08 6.58
N LYS A 34 11.53 5.89 6.31
CA LYS A 34 12.15 6.26 5.02
C LYS A 34 11.69 5.37 3.87
N LEU A 35 11.32 4.12 4.16
CA LEU A 35 10.72 3.22 3.18
C LEU A 35 9.23 3.52 2.99
N ILE A 36 8.49 3.76 4.09
CA ILE A 36 7.06 4.11 4.06
C ILE A 36 6.80 5.40 3.26
N GLN A 37 7.64 6.43 3.45
CA GLN A 37 7.46 7.73 2.80
C GLN A 37 7.79 7.76 1.31
N LYS A 38 8.46 6.74 0.73
CA LYS A 38 8.81 6.70 -0.70
C LYS A 38 7.58 6.97 -1.56
N GLU A 39 7.74 7.72 -2.65
CA GLU A 39 6.63 8.03 -3.57
C GLU A 39 6.00 6.75 -4.11
N GLY A 40 6.79 5.98 -4.86
CA GLY A 40 6.41 4.66 -5.36
C GLY A 40 6.17 3.64 -4.26
N ASP A 41 5.46 2.58 -4.63
CA ASP A 41 5.08 1.49 -3.76
C ASP A 41 6.05 0.31 -3.84
N SER A 42 6.10 -0.46 -2.76
CA SER A 42 6.99 -1.60 -2.62
C SER A 42 6.31 -2.58 -1.67
N TYR A 43 5.50 -3.48 -2.24
CA TYR A 43 4.70 -4.43 -1.48
C TYR A 43 4.61 -5.80 -2.15
N SER A 44 4.16 -6.78 -1.37
CA SER A 44 3.80 -8.12 -1.86
C SER A 44 2.65 -8.68 -1.03
N PHE A 45 1.68 -9.31 -1.68
CA PHE A 45 0.66 -10.17 -1.08
C PHE A 45 0.87 -11.61 -1.55
N PHE A 46 0.41 -12.58 -0.77
CA PHE A 46 0.15 -13.93 -1.28
C PHE A 46 -1.28 -14.01 -1.82
N ASP A 47 -2.27 -13.53 -1.04
CA ASP A 47 -3.63 -13.24 -1.51
C ASP A 47 -4.00 -11.78 -1.18
N ARG A 48 -4.73 -11.13 -2.10
CA ARG A 48 -5.45 -9.87 -1.90
C ARG A 48 -6.81 -10.02 -2.59
N ILE A 49 -7.88 -10.15 -1.80
CA ILE A 49 -9.25 -10.40 -2.29
C ILE A 49 -10.15 -9.27 -1.81
N GLY A 50 -10.89 -8.65 -2.73
CA GLY A 50 -11.78 -7.53 -2.44
C GLY A 50 -11.58 -6.40 -3.45
N ASP A 51 -12.09 -5.22 -3.13
CA ASP A 51 -12.16 -4.07 -4.02
C ASP A 51 -11.72 -2.76 -3.33
N GLN A 52 -11.45 -1.76 -4.17
CA GLN A 52 -11.25 -0.39 -3.75
C GLN A 52 -11.84 0.57 -4.78
N ASP A 53 -12.46 1.64 -4.28
CA ASP A 53 -12.87 2.82 -5.04
C ASP A 53 -12.22 4.07 -4.43
N ASP A 54 -12.50 5.25 -4.99
CA ASP A 54 -11.89 6.51 -4.53
C ASP A 54 -12.17 6.84 -3.06
N SER A 55 -13.18 6.24 -2.43
CA SER A 55 -13.59 6.49 -1.05
C SER A 55 -13.53 5.27 -0.12
N LYS A 56 -13.52 4.04 -0.66
CA LYS A 56 -13.69 2.82 0.11
C LYS A 56 -12.67 1.74 -0.25
N LEU A 57 -12.15 1.08 0.77
CA LEU A 57 -11.30 -0.12 0.69
C LEU A 57 -12.01 -1.24 1.45
N ASN A 58 -12.20 -2.39 0.81
CA ASN A 58 -12.63 -3.64 1.45
C ASN A 58 -11.72 -4.75 0.94
N ILE A 59 -10.73 -5.16 1.74
CA ILE A 59 -9.82 -6.24 1.35
C ILE A 59 -9.61 -7.26 2.46
N LYS A 60 -9.52 -8.52 2.07
CA LYS A 60 -8.90 -9.60 2.84
C LYS A 60 -7.53 -9.88 2.25
N TYR A 61 -6.52 -9.99 3.10
CA TYR A 61 -5.12 -10.10 2.69
C TYR A 61 -4.38 -11.22 3.42
N SER A 62 -3.37 -11.80 2.76
CA SER A 62 -2.48 -12.80 3.35
C SER A 62 -1.01 -12.57 2.96
N ARG A 63 -0.11 -12.85 3.90
CA ARG A 63 1.36 -12.63 3.82
C ARG A 63 1.72 -11.24 3.27
N PHE A 64 0.98 -10.21 3.68
CA PHE A 64 1.24 -8.85 3.23
C PHE A 64 2.53 -8.31 3.86
N TYR A 65 3.43 -7.83 3.00
CA TYR A 65 4.66 -7.12 3.37
C TYR A 65 4.78 -5.84 2.55
N GLY A 66 5.44 -4.83 3.12
CA GLY A 66 5.79 -3.60 2.42
C GLY A 66 4.76 -2.48 2.64
N ALA A 67 4.66 -1.57 1.68
CA ALA A 67 3.70 -0.46 1.68
C ALA A 67 3.04 -0.29 0.30
N GLU A 68 1.72 -0.13 0.32
CA GLU A 68 0.83 0.08 -0.83
C GLU A 68 0.05 1.38 -0.61
N THR A 69 -0.01 2.26 -1.62
CA THR A 69 -0.81 3.49 -1.62
C THR A 69 -2.20 3.19 -2.13
N ILE A 70 -3.20 3.34 -1.26
CA ILE A 70 -4.60 3.11 -1.63
C ILE A 70 -5.20 4.37 -2.27
N TRP A 71 -4.88 5.55 -1.70
CA TRP A 71 -5.39 6.83 -2.18
C TRP A 71 -4.33 7.91 -2.23
N ASN A 72 -4.33 8.68 -3.31
CA ASN A 72 -3.89 10.08 -3.28
C ASN A 72 -5.07 10.94 -2.82
N ILE A 73 -4.82 11.93 -1.98
CA ILE A 73 -5.84 12.86 -1.46
C ILE A 73 -5.36 14.28 -1.73
N ASN A 74 -6.10 15.03 -2.53
CA ASN A 74 -5.93 16.46 -2.73
C ASN A 74 -6.84 17.22 -1.78
N VAL A 75 -6.28 18.21 -1.09
CA VAL A 75 -6.97 19.06 -0.12
C VAL A 75 -6.84 20.50 -0.62
N GLU A 76 -7.89 21.05 -1.24
CA GLU A 76 -7.89 22.37 -1.89
C GLU A 76 -7.90 23.54 -0.88
N LYS A 77 -8.36 23.27 0.34
CA LYS A 77 -8.41 24.16 1.51
C LYS A 77 -8.35 23.29 2.77
N GLN A 78 -8.01 23.85 3.92
CA GLN A 78 -8.06 23.09 5.18
C GLN A 78 -9.45 22.50 5.43
N GLY A 79 -9.52 21.23 5.85
CA GLY A 79 -10.77 20.54 6.23
C GLY A 79 -10.54 19.31 7.10
N GLU A 80 -11.63 18.63 7.47
CA GLU A 80 -11.63 17.33 8.16
C GLU A 80 -11.60 16.18 7.14
N LEU A 81 -10.69 15.23 7.36
CA LEU A 81 -10.75 13.90 6.75
C LEU A 81 -11.10 12.88 7.83
N LYS A 82 -12.21 12.16 7.63
CA LYS A 82 -12.70 11.16 8.58
C LYS A 82 -12.68 9.77 8.00
N PHE A 83 -12.03 8.86 8.70
CA PHE A 83 -11.97 7.44 8.41
C PHE A 83 -13.02 6.70 9.25
N GLN A 84 -13.83 5.85 8.63
CA GLN A 84 -14.53 4.75 9.31
C GLN A 84 -13.71 3.49 9.10
N LEU A 85 -13.40 2.77 10.19
CA LEU A 85 -12.39 1.72 10.20
C LEU A 85 -12.96 0.42 10.81
N ASN A 86 -12.64 -0.71 10.18
CA ASN A 86 -12.72 -2.05 10.76
C ASN A 86 -11.51 -2.87 10.28
N SER A 87 -10.40 -2.77 11.01
CA SER A 87 -9.16 -3.55 10.83
C SER A 87 -9.16 -4.73 11.79
N GLU A 88 -9.01 -5.95 11.25
CA GLU A 88 -8.87 -7.21 11.99
C GLU A 88 -7.59 -7.91 11.50
N VAL A 89 -6.70 -8.31 12.43
CA VAL A 89 -5.33 -8.76 12.11
C VAL A 89 -5.06 -10.13 12.70
N ASP A 90 -5.30 -11.18 11.91
CA ASP A 90 -5.13 -12.59 12.32
C ASP A 90 -3.66 -12.95 12.63
N LYS A 91 -2.70 -12.28 11.96
CA LYS A 91 -1.26 -12.52 12.09
C LYS A 91 -0.46 -11.31 11.64
N GLY A 92 0.74 -11.15 12.19
CA GLY A 92 1.75 -10.21 11.70
C GLY A 92 1.56 -8.81 12.25
N LYS A 93 1.89 -7.79 11.46
CA LYS A 93 1.63 -6.39 11.81
C LYS A 93 1.05 -5.63 10.63
N PHE A 94 0.07 -4.78 10.90
CA PHE A 94 -0.65 -4.00 9.88
C PHE A 94 -0.98 -2.61 10.41
N LYS A 95 -0.83 -1.57 9.59
CA LYS A 95 -1.20 -0.19 9.92
C LYS A 95 -1.62 0.61 8.69
N GLY A 96 -2.50 1.59 8.89
CA GLY A 96 -2.84 2.62 7.91
C GLY A 96 -2.18 3.94 8.30
N VAL A 97 -1.52 4.59 7.36
CA VAL A 97 -0.81 5.87 7.57
C VAL A 97 -1.21 6.88 6.50
N ILE A 98 -1.23 8.16 6.87
CA ILE A 98 -1.26 9.27 5.90
C ILE A 98 0.11 9.95 5.86
N ILE A 99 0.53 10.34 4.66
CA ILE A 99 1.85 10.89 4.38
C ILE A 99 1.68 12.23 3.65
N SER A 100 2.25 13.31 4.19
CA SER A 100 2.20 14.65 3.56
C SER A 100 3.23 14.79 2.42
N GLN A 101 3.09 15.84 1.59
CA GLN A 101 4.14 16.27 0.64
C GLN A 101 5.53 16.46 1.29
N LYS A 102 5.59 16.76 2.59
CA LYS A 102 6.84 16.93 3.35
C LYS A 102 7.39 15.60 3.89
N ASN A 103 6.79 14.48 3.51
CA ASN A 103 7.09 13.13 4.00
C ASN A 103 6.85 12.94 5.52
N GLU A 104 6.01 13.79 6.12
CA GLU A 104 5.56 13.61 7.50
C GLU A 104 4.51 12.49 7.53
N ILE A 105 4.72 11.49 8.39
CA ILE A 105 3.85 10.32 8.53
C ILE A 105 2.99 10.47 9.78
N THR A 106 1.67 10.33 9.62
CA THR A 106 0.70 10.24 10.71
C THR A 106 0.00 8.88 10.66
N THR A 107 0.10 8.09 11.72
CA THR A 107 -0.59 6.80 11.83
C THR A 107 -2.08 7.02 12.13
N ILE A 108 -2.94 6.48 11.26
CA ILE A 108 -4.41 6.55 11.39
C ILE A 108 -4.92 5.38 12.25
N PHE A 109 -4.35 4.20 12.06
CA PHE A 109 -4.56 3.03 12.92
C PHE A 109 -3.37 2.07 12.82
N GLU A 110 -3.19 1.25 13.86
CA GLU A 110 -2.21 0.16 13.90
C GLU A 110 -2.83 -1.05 14.62
N GLY A 111 -2.63 -2.24 14.08
CA GLY A 111 -3.24 -3.47 14.55
C GLY A 111 -4.75 -3.56 14.33
N GLU A 112 -5.43 -4.25 15.25
CA GLU A 112 -6.89 -4.32 15.29
C GLU A 112 -7.49 -2.97 15.69
N LYS A 113 -8.43 -2.46 14.90
CA LYS A 113 -9.08 -1.17 15.17
C LYS A 113 -10.47 -1.10 14.56
N LYS A 114 -11.45 -0.72 15.40
CA LYS A 114 -12.81 -0.43 14.95
C LYS A 114 -13.26 0.97 15.37
N GLY A 115 -14.11 1.60 14.57
CA GLY A 115 -14.73 2.90 14.84
C GLY A 115 -14.23 4.01 13.91
N SER A 116 -14.47 5.26 14.28
CA SER A 116 -14.06 6.42 13.47
C SER A 116 -12.80 7.11 13.98
N HIS A 117 -11.96 7.60 13.08
CA HIS A 117 -10.85 8.50 13.35
C HIS A 117 -10.94 9.72 12.44
N SER A 118 -10.68 10.92 12.97
CA SER A 118 -10.73 12.18 12.23
C SER A 118 -9.42 12.93 12.36
N ILE A 119 -8.96 13.54 11.27
CA ILE A 119 -7.79 14.43 11.25
C ILE A 119 -8.13 15.72 10.50
N ILE A 120 -7.53 16.83 10.92
CA ILE A 120 -7.58 18.08 10.16
C ILE A 120 -6.36 18.14 9.25
N LEU A 121 -6.58 18.31 7.95
CA LEU A 121 -5.53 18.45 6.95
C LEU A 121 -5.50 19.89 6.42
N PRO A 122 -4.35 20.57 6.47
CA PRO A 122 -4.09 21.78 5.68
C PRO A 122 -4.21 21.54 4.17
N GLU A 123 -4.21 22.63 3.40
CA GLU A 123 -4.10 22.57 1.93
C GLU A 123 -2.83 21.80 1.50
N GLY A 124 -2.96 20.90 0.52
CA GLY A 124 -1.85 20.12 -0.03
C GLY A 124 -2.24 18.74 -0.53
N MET A 125 -1.24 17.99 -0.99
CA MET A 125 -1.39 16.59 -1.38
C MET A 125 -0.96 15.64 -0.26
N TYR A 126 -1.71 14.55 -0.12
CA TYR A 126 -1.47 13.49 0.84
C TYR A 126 -1.57 12.12 0.19
N ARG A 127 -0.91 11.13 0.76
CA ARG A 127 -1.01 9.71 0.37
C ARG A 127 -1.46 8.89 1.56
N PHE A 128 -2.54 8.14 1.43
CA PHE A 128 -2.91 7.13 2.41
C PHE A 128 -2.33 5.79 1.97
N LYS A 129 -1.42 5.23 2.79
CA LYS A 129 -0.80 3.93 2.55
C LYS A 129 -1.21 2.92 3.62
N ILE A 130 -1.37 1.66 3.23
CA ILE A 130 -1.36 0.52 4.15
C ILE A 130 0.05 -0.08 4.21
N VAL A 131 0.46 -0.54 5.38
CA VAL A 131 1.82 -1.03 5.63
C VAL A 131 1.77 -2.35 6.41
N GLY A 132 2.49 -3.37 5.92
CA GLY A 132 2.40 -4.75 6.42
C GLY A 132 3.74 -5.40 6.75
N TYR A 133 3.71 -6.34 7.70
CA TYR A 133 4.79 -7.30 7.96
C TYR A 133 4.20 -8.68 8.27
N ASP A 134 4.37 -9.63 7.35
CA ASP A 134 3.80 -11.00 7.43
C ASP A 134 2.31 -10.99 7.78
N ALA A 135 1.59 -9.98 7.28
CA ALA A 135 0.28 -9.64 7.77
C ALA A 135 -0.80 -10.50 7.10
N ASN A 136 -1.68 -11.07 7.92
CA ASN A 136 -2.91 -11.72 7.50
C ASN A 136 -4.08 -11.02 8.20
N GLY A 137 -5.20 -10.89 7.52
CA GLY A 137 -6.40 -10.31 8.10
C GLY A 137 -7.34 -9.75 7.06
N LYS A 138 -8.12 -8.76 7.48
CA LYS A 138 -8.98 -7.96 6.59
C LYS A 138 -9.04 -6.52 7.09
N VAL A 139 -9.33 -5.60 6.18
CA VAL A 139 -9.57 -4.21 6.53
C VAL A 139 -10.72 -3.65 5.70
N ASP A 140 -11.63 -2.97 6.39
CA ASP A 140 -12.60 -2.05 5.82
C ASP A 140 -12.19 -0.61 6.19
N VAL A 141 -12.04 0.26 5.19
CA VAL A 141 -11.84 1.70 5.38
C VAL A 141 -12.82 2.45 4.47
N GLU A 142 -13.57 3.40 5.03
CA GLU A 142 -14.42 4.34 4.27
C GLU A 142 -13.98 5.77 4.64
N LEU A 143 -13.66 6.58 3.62
CA LEU A 143 -13.33 7.99 3.75
C LEU A 143 -14.60 8.84 3.71
N LYS A 144 -14.70 9.81 4.61
CA LYS A 144 -15.62 10.93 4.54
C LYS A 144 -14.79 12.20 4.41
N LEU A 145 -14.96 12.84 3.26
CA LEU A 145 -14.20 13.97 2.77
C LEU A 145 -15.08 15.22 2.86
N ASP A 146 -14.51 16.33 3.32
CA ASP A 146 -15.13 17.64 3.14
C ASP A 146 -15.20 18.02 1.64
N GLU A 147 -16.10 18.94 1.28
CA GLU A 147 -16.38 19.34 -0.12
C GLU A 147 -15.15 19.85 -0.89
N ASN A 148 -14.15 20.36 -0.17
CA ASN A 148 -12.85 20.85 -0.65
C ASN A 148 -11.76 19.76 -0.73
N MET A 149 -12.10 18.48 -0.57
CA MET A 149 -11.17 17.36 -0.72
C MET A 149 -11.60 16.42 -1.85
N ARG A 150 -10.62 15.83 -2.54
CA ARG A 150 -10.84 14.74 -3.49
C ARG A 150 -9.78 13.66 -3.30
N SER A 151 -10.23 12.41 -3.25
CA SER A 151 -9.36 11.24 -3.27
C SER A 151 -9.39 10.57 -4.64
N THR A 152 -8.32 9.86 -4.98
CA THR A 152 -8.21 9.04 -6.19
C THR A 152 -7.45 7.75 -5.91
N VAL A 153 -7.93 6.63 -6.44
CA VAL A 153 -7.20 5.36 -6.49
C VAL A 153 -6.06 5.45 -7.50
N ILE A 154 -4.89 4.90 -7.14
CA ILE A 154 -3.84 4.62 -8.12
C ILE A 154 -4.23 3.37 -8.90
N LYS A 155 -4.34 3.50 -10.22
CA LYS A 155 -4.47 2.35 -11.12
C LYS A 155 -3.08 1.85 -11.47
N ASP A 156 -2.87 0.54 -11.32
CA ASP A 156 -1.72 -0.13 -11.93
C ASP A 156 -2.01 -0.25 -13.44
N ASP A 157 -1.25 0.50 -14.26
CA ASP A 157 -1.25 0.46 -15.73
C ASP A 157 -0.25 -0.59 -16.28
#